data_AF-W7PCW9-F1
#
_entry.id   AF-W7PCW9-F1
#
_cell.length_a   1.000
_cell.length_b   1.000
_cell.length_c   1.000
_cell.angle_alpha   90.00
_cell.angle_beta   90.00
_cell.angle_gamma   90.00
#
_symmetry.space_group_name_H-M   'P 1'
#
loop_
_entity.id
_entity.type
_entity.pdbx_description
1 polymer ?
#
loop_
_entity_poly.entity_id
_entity_poly.type
_entity_poly.pdbx_seq_one_letter_code
_entity_poly.pdbx_strand_id
1 'polypeptide(L)'
;MDSFSRRQGYSRPDAEISIRHEAPESLRAAIVPIAYRSGFAPSELHHRLCGILYKTPDKSNWSEYPNIDDEVRILMDELEWFEVYDFIEHLAEKSLYKGGGFSGEVNSYCRVTGIGWLLLDQKIQMRGTEAFEIAAKEGQLLLSQQHRTTAAYELHEALQDLSRRPQPEISGAIQHAMATLECVARDVIGSKDTLGQLIQRNPGLFPSL
;
A
#
# COMPACT_ATOMS: atom_id res chain seq x y z
N MET A 1 -21.85 6.49 -12.20
CA MET A 1 -22.43 7.71 -11.60
C MET A 1 -21.62 8.02 -10.35
N ASP A 2 -21.04 9.21 -10.21
CA ASP A 2 -20.21 9.52 -9.04
C ASP A 2 -21.05 9.57 -7.76
N SER A 3 -20.52 9.03 -6.66
CA SER A 3 -21.18 9.03 -5.36
C SER A 3 -21.31 10.46 -4.81
N PHE A 4 -22.29 10.68 -3.92
CA PHE A 4 -22.47 11.97 -3.23
C PHE A 4 -21.14 12.46 -2.63
N SER A 5 -20.46 11.60 -1.86
CA SER A 5 -19.22 11.97 -1.18
C SER A 5 -18.12 12.37 -2.15
N ARG A 6 -17.95 11.66 -3.28
CA ARG A 6 -16.97 12.05 -4.32
C ARG A 6 -17.30 13.40 -4.92
N ARG A 7 -18.57 13.65 -5.25
CA ARG A 7 -19.01 14.94 -5.81
C ARG A 7 -18.86 16.11 -4.84
N GLN A 8 -18.84 15.84 -3.53
CA GLN A 8 -18.72 16.86 -2.49
C GLN A 8 -17.34 16.91 -1.82
N GLY A 9 -16.40 16.08 -2.26
CA GLY A 9 -15.06 16.01 -1.67
C GLY A 9 -15.03 15.47 -0.23
N TYR A 10 -16.08 14.80 0.23
CA TYR A 10 -16.11 14.20 1.56
C TYR A 10 -15.38 12.85 1.56
N SER A 11 -14.41 12.71 2.45
CA SER A 11 -13.81 11.44 2.83
C SER A 11 -13.96 11.24 4.34
N ARG A 12 -13.99 9.97 4.76
CA ARG A 12 -13.78 9.66 6.18
C ARG A 12 -12.30 9.91 6.51
N PRO A 13 -11.98 10.34 7.74
CA PRO A 13 -10.58 10.43 8.16
C PRO A 13 -9.95 9.04 8.14
N ASP A 14 -8.64 9.03 7.91
CA ASP A 14 -7.82 7.83 7.99
C ASP A 14 -7.83 7.29 9.43
N ALA A 15 -8.20 6.02 9.59
CA ALA A 15 -8.12 5.35 10.87
C ALA A 15 -6.66 5.02 11.23
N GLU A 16 -6.35 5.02 12.53
CA GLU A 16 -5.07 4.52 13.04
C GLU A 16 -4.84 3.07 12.59
N ILE A 17 -3.58 2.75 12.27
CA ILE A 17 -3.24 1.41 11.82
C ILE A 17 -3.29 0.46 13.01
N SER A 18 -4.23 -0.47 12.95
CA SER A 18 -4.44 -1.51 13.98
C SER A 18 -4.28 -2.92 13.43
N ILE A 19 -4.36 -3.11 12.12
CA ILE A 19 -4.37 -4.43 11.47
C ILE A 19 -3.20 -4.52 10.48
N ARG A 20 -2.26 -5.45 10.71
CA ARG A 20 -1.09 -5.67 9.82
C ARG A 20 -0.91 -7.10 9.35
N HIS A 21 -1.03 -8.10 10.20
CA HIS A 21 -0.77 -9.49 9.83
C HIS A 21 -2.02 -10.34 9.89
N GLU A 22 -3.13 -9.75 9.45
CA GLU A 22 -4.46 -10.35 9.50
C GLU A 22 -5.28 -9.88 8.29
N ALA A 23 -6.28 -10.69 7.94
CA ALA A 23 -7.31 -10.38 6.97
C ALA A 23 -8.66 -10.59 7.66
N PRO A 24 -9.20 -9.57 8.35
CA PRO A 24 -10.43 -9.71 9.12
C PRO A 24 -11.60 -10.06 8.20
N GLU A 25 -12.64 -10.67 8.76
CA GLU A 25 -13.88 -11.03 8.04
C GLU A 25 -14.45 -9.83 7.27
N SER A 26 -14.37 -8.63 7.84
CA SER A 26 -14.80 -7.39 7.19
C SER A 26 -14.03 -7.11 5.89
N LEU A 27 -12.72 -7.36 5.85
CA LEU A 27 -11.91 -7.22 4.64
C LEU A 27 -12.34 -8.26 3.61
N ARG A 28 -12.42 -9.53 4.01
CA ARG A 28 -12.84 -10.65 3.14
C ARG A 28 -14.20 -10.36 2.49
N ALA A 29 -15.17 -9.93 3.30
CA ALA A 29 -16.50 -9.55 2.86
C ALA A 29 -16.52 -8.31 1.95
N ALA A 30 -15.58 -7.37 2.12
CA ALA A 30 -15.51 -6.14 1.33
C ALA A 30 -14.87 -6.34 -0.06
N ILE A 31 -13.88 -7.22 -0.21
CA ILE A 31 -13.16 -7.43 -1.47
C ILE A 31 -14.07 -7.94 -2.58
N VAL A 32 -14.96 -8.90 -2.28
CA VAL A 32 -15.88 -9.50 -3.26
C VAL A 32 -16.76 -8.44 -3.96
N PRO A 33 -17.54 -7.60 -3.24
CA PRO A 33 -18.34 -6.56 -3.90
C PRO A 33 -17.50 -5.44 -4.51
N ILE A 34 -16.28 -5.15 -4.01
CA ILE A 34 -15.36 -4.20 -4.67
C ILE A 34 -14.94 -4.77 -6.04
N ALA A 35 -14.62 -6.05 -6.13
CA ALA A 35 -14.28 -6.71 -7.38
C ALA A 35 -15.46 -6.70 -8.37
N TYR A 36 -16.68 -6.97 -7.92
CA TYR A 36 -17.86 -6.91 -8.80
C TYR A 36 -18.12 -5.52 -9.36
N ARG A 37 -18.00 -4.47 -8.52
CA ARG A 37 -18.06 -3.08 -8.99
C ARG A 37 -16.94 -2.72 -9.97
N SER A 38 -15.81 -3.44 -9.88
CA SER A 38 -14.67 -3.31 -10.78
C SER A 38 -14.76 -4.19 -12.04
N GLY A 39 -15.93 -4.81 -12.31
CA GLY A 39 -16.20 -5.52 -13.55
C GLY A 39 -15.77 -7.00 -13.56
N PHE A 40 -15.56 -7.60 -12.40
CA PHE A 40 -15.32 -9.04 -12.29
C PHE A 40 -16.64 -9.81 -12.11
N ALA A 41 -16.76 -10.97 -12.76
CA ALA A 41 -17.84 -11.93 -12.50
C ALA A 41 -17.48 -12.88 -11.35
N PRO A 42 -18.48 -13.44 -10.63
CA PRO A 42 -18.25 -14.49 -9.62
C PRO A 42 -17.36 -15.64 -10.12
N SER A 43 -17.59 -16.14 -11.34
CA SER A 43 -16.76 -17.21 -11.93
C SER A 43 -15.28 -16.87 -12.08
N GLU A 44 -14.93 -15.60 -12.32
CA GLU A 44 -13.54 -15.15 -12.39
C GLU A 44 -12.85 -15.17 -11.02
N LEU A 45 -13.56 -14.72 -9.98
CA LEU A 45 -13.07 -14.78 -8.61
C LEU A 45 -12.91 -16.23 -8.18
N HIS A 46 -13.93 -17.05 -8.44
CA HIS A 46 -13.96 -18.47 -8.10
C HIS A 46 -12.77 -19.22 -8.70
N HIS A 47 -12.53 -19.07 -10.01
CA HIS A 47 -11.41 -19.71 -10.69
C HIS A 47 -10.07 -19.33 -10.05
N ARG A 48 -9.88 -18.05 -9.69
CA ARG A 48 -8.66 -17.59 -9.03
C ARG A 48 -8.53 -18.15 -7.62
N LEU A 49 -9.60 -18.14 -6.82
CA LEU A 49 -9.60 -18.67 -5.45
C LEU A 49 -9.30 -20.17 -5.42
N CYS A 50 -9.93 -20.95 -6.29
CA CYS A 50 -9.61 -22.36 -6.48
C CYS A 50 -8.13 -22.57 -6.84
N GLY A 51 -7.56 -21.69 -7.67
CA GLY A 51 -6.15 -21.73 -8.03
C GLY A 51 -5.20 -21.47 -6.85
N ILE A 52 -5.54 -20.53 -5.96
CA ILE A 52 -4.77 -20.26 -4.73
C ILE A 52 -4.86 -21.45 -3.77
N LEU A 53 -6.07 -21.99 -3.56
CA LEU A 53 -6.34 -23.08 -2.63
C LEU A 53 -6.03 -24.48 -3.17
N TYR A 54 -5.53 -24.59 -4.42
CA TYR A 54 -5.34 -25.87 -5.12
C TYR A 54 -6.59 -26.76 -5.17
N LYS A 55 -7.78 -26.14 -5.26
CA LYS A 55 -9.07 -26.82 -5.37
C LYS A 55 -9.52 -26.94 -6.82
N THR A 56 -10.29 -27.98 -7.13
CA THR A 56 -10.92 -28.14 -8.45
C THR A 56 -12.31 -27.50 -8.41
N PRO A 57 -12.66 -26.62 -9.36
CA PRO A 57 -14.00 -26.08 -9.49
C PRO A 57 -15.06 -27.19 -9.59
N ASP A 58 -16.14 -27.09 -8.83
CA ASP A 58 -17.27 -28.00 -9.01
C ASP A 58 -17.94 -27.71 -10.37
N LYS A 59 -17.80 -28.67 -11.29
CA LYS A 59 -18.34 -28.56 -12.65
C LYS A 59 -19.87 -28.58 -12.69
N SER A 60 -20.54 -28.95 -11.61
CA SER A 60 -21.99 -29.01 -11.52
C SER A 60 -22.64 -27.68 -11.10
N ASN A 61 -21.84 -26.66 -10.80
CA ASN A 61 -22.32 -25.35 -10.39
C ASN A 61 -22.28 -24.34 -11.56
N TRP A 62 -23.45 -24.05 -12.16
CA TRP A 62 -23.52 -23.35 -13.46
C TRP A 62 -24.00 -21.90 -13.40
N SER A 63 -24.54 -21.42 -12.27
CA SER A 63 -25.11 -20.07 -12.18
C SER A 63 -24.18 -19.12 -11.42
N GLU A 64 -23.81 -18.01 -12.05
CA GLU A 64 -23.04 -16.91 -11.43
C GLU A 64 -23.65 -16.51 -10.07
N TYR A 65 -24.98 -16.42 -10.01
CA TYR A 65 -25.72 -16.11 -8.78
C TYR A 65 -26.89 -17.08 -8.57
N PRO A 66 -27.18 -17.47 -7.32
CA PRO A 66 -26.38 -17.21 -6.12
C PRO A 66 -25.20 -18.19 -5.97
N ASN A 67 -25.24 -19.32 -6.68
CA ASN A 67 -24.41 -20.46 -6.32
C ASN A 67 -22.88 -20.24 -6.42
N ILE A 68 -22.38 -19.63 -7.50
CA ILE A 68 -20.93 -19.38 -7.61
C ILE A 68 -20.51 -18.23 -6.66
N ASP A 69 -21.35 -17.20 -6.48
CA ASP A 69 -21.12 -16.14 -5.47
C ASP A 69 -21.00 -16.71 -4.04
N ASP A 70 -21.90 -17.61 -3.65
CA ASP A 70 -21.86 -18.25 -2.33
C ASP A 70 -20.57 -19.05 -2.14
N GLU A 71 -20.14 -19.78 -3.17
CA GLU A 71 -18.89 -20.53 -3.15
C GLU A 71 -17.66 -19.62 -3.07
N VAL A 72 -17.67 -18.48 -3.79
CA VAL A 72 -16.61 -17.45 -3.67
C VAL A 72 -16.45 -16.98 -2.23
N ARG A 73 -17.56 -16.77 -1.50
CA ARG A 73 -17.52 -16.34 -0.09
C ARG A 73 -16.90 -17.42 0.80
N ILE A 74 -17.31 -18.67 0.61
CA ILE A 74 -16.74 -19.82 1.36
C ILE A 74 -15.24 -19.94 1.10
N LEU A 75 -14.81 -19.92 -0.16
CA LEU A 75 -13.40 -20.02 -0.53
C LEU A 75 -12.60 -18.82 -0.01
N MET A 76 -13.21 -17.63 0.03
CA MET A 76 -12.58 -16.45 0.59
C MET A 76 -12.32 -16.61 2.09
N ASP A 77 -13.18 -17.29 2.84
CA ASP A 77 -12.99 -17.52 4.28
C ASP A 77 -11.90 -18.56 4.58
N GLU A 78 -11.63 -19.47 3.64
CA GLU A 78 -10.59 -20.49 3.78
C GLU A 78 -9.16 -20.00 3.56
N LEU A 79 -8.97 -18.84 2.90
CA LEU A 79 -7.63 -18.31 2.65
C LEU A 79 -6.89 -17.97 3.95
N GLU A 80 -5.60 -18.25 4.01
CA GLU A 80 -4.72 -17.65 5.01
C GLU A 80 -4.68 -16.12 4.82
N TRP A 81 -4.34 -15.39 5.89
CA TRP A 81 -4.43 -13.93 5.86
C TRP A 81 -3.59 -13.31 4.72
N PHE A 82 -2.41 -13.86 4.44
CA PHE A 82 -1.52 -13.39 3.37
C PHE A 82 -2.04 -13.76 1.97
N GLU A 83 -2.72 -14.91 1.83
CA GLU A 83 -3.35 -15.33 0.58
C GLU A 83 -4.50 -14.40 0.17
N VAL A 84 -5.17 -13.77 1.15
CA VAL A 84 -6.14 -12.68 0.86
C VAL A 84 -5.46 -11.53 0.13
N TYR A 85 -4.25 -11.15 0.56
CA TYR A 85 -3.50 -10.07 -0.09
C TYR A 85 -2.97 -10.50 -1.46
N ASP A 86 -2.55 -11.77 -1.64
CA ASP A 86 -2.20 -12.31 -2.96
C ASP A 86 -3.39 -12.30 -3.93
N PHE A 87 -4.58 -12.60 -3.42
CA PHE A 87 -5.82 -12.51 -4.17
C PHE A 87 -6.12 -11.06 -4.58
N ILE A 88 -6.00 -10.11 -3.66
CA ILE A 88 -6.17 -8.68 -3.91
C ILE A 88 -5.18 -8.17 -4.97
N GLU A 89 -3.89 -8.54 -4.90
CA GLU A 89 -2.91 -8.15 -5.93
C GLU A 89 -3.28 -8.70 -7.31
N HIS A 90 -3.72 -9.96 -7.37
CA HIS A 90 -4.15 -10.55 -8.64
C HIS A 90 -5.33 -9.81 -9.26
N LEU A 91 -6.34 -9.48 -8.44
CA LEU A 91 -7.48 -8.69 -8.89
C LEU A 91 -7.05 -7.28 -9.32
N ALA A 92 -6.12 -6.66 -8.59
CA ALA A 92 -5.55 -5.38 -8.97
C ALA A 92 -4.91 -5.46 -10.37
N GLU A 93 -4.00 -6.40 -10.61
CA GLU A 93 -3.35 -6.57 -11.91
C GLU A 93 -4.38 -6.76 -13.05
N LYS A 94 -5.38 -7.63 -12.84
CA LYS A 94 -6.44 -7.88 -13.83
C LYS A 94 -7.37 -6.67 -14.05
N SER A 95 -7.58 -5.85 -13.02
CA SER A 95 -8.49 -4.68 -13.10
C SER A 95 -8.01 -3.61 -14.07
N LEU A 96 -6.70 -3.59 -14.41
CA LEU A 96 -6.12 -2.67 -15.40
C LEU A 96 -6.81 -2.80 -16.76
N TYR A 97 -7.28 -4.00 -17.11
CA TYR A 97 -7.94 -4.27 -18.38
C TYR A 97 -9.48 -4.17 -18.32
N LYS A 98 -10.05 -3.93 -17.14
CA LYS A 98 -11.52 -4.00 -16.87
C LYS A 98 -12.18 -2.66 -16.53
N GLY A 99 -11.44 -1.56 -16.55
CA GLY A 99 -11.99 -0.21 -16.33
C GLY A 99 -11.41 0.56 -15.16
N GLY A 100 -10.38 0.03 -14.47
CA GLY A 100 -9.68 0.71 -13.39
C GLY A 100 -10.54 0.96 -12.14
N GLY A 101 -9.91 1.39 -11.05
CA GLY A 101 -10.62 1.80 -9.82
C GLY A 101 -10.63 0.77 -8.69
N PHE A 102 -10.32 -0.51 -8.94
CA PHE A 102 -10.21 -1.54 -7.89
C PHE A 102 -9.23 -1.12 -6.79
N SER A 103 -8.00 -0.75 -7.16
CA SER A 103 -6.97 -0.32 -6.21
C SER A 103 -7.40 0.90 -5.38
N GLY A 104 -8.12 1.84 -6.00
CA GLY A 104 -8.64 3.02 -5.31
C GLY A 104 -9.71 2.68 -4.28
N GLU A 105 -10.61 1.75 -4.59
CA GLU A 105 -11.64 1.29 -3.66
C GLU A 105 -11.05 0.47 -2.50
N VAL A 106 -10.12 -0.45 -2.78
CA VAL A 106 -9.40 -1.20 -1.73
C VAL A 106 -8.62 -0.26 -0.83
N ASN A 107 -7.89 0.72 -1.40
CA ASN A 107 -7.14 1.70 -0.61
C ASN A 107 -8.05 2.55 0.28
N SER A 108 -9.21 2.95 -0.24
CA SER A 108 -10.22 3.67 0.55
C SER A 108 -10.72 2.81 1.71
N TYR A 109 -10.96 1.53 1.47
CA TYR A 109 -11.38 0.59 2.51
C TYR A 109 -10.30 0.42 3.60
N CYS A 110 -9.05 0.19 3.21
CA CYS A 110 -7.94 -0.01 4.16
C CYS A 110 -7.72 1.23 5.05
N ARG A 111 -7.81 2.43 4.48
CA ARG A 111 -7.69 3.70 5.22
C ARG A 111 -8.77 3.85 6.28
N VAL A 112 -10.02 3.57 5.92
CA VAL A 112 -11.17 3.72 6.83
C VAL A 112 -11.19 2.65 7.92
N THR A 113 -10.65 1.47 7.67
CA THR A 113 -10.70 0.34 8.61
C THR A 113 -9.42 0.14 9.42
N GLY A 114 -8.37 0.93 9.17
CA GLY A 114 -7.11 0.84 9.93
C GLY A 114 -6.22 -0.32 9.48
N ILE A 115 -6.41 -0.82 8.27
CA ILE A 115 -5.52 -1.82 7.67
C ILE A 115 -4.23 -1.13 7.23
N GLY A 116 -3.10 -1.73 7.60
CA GLY A 116 -1.74 -1.23 7.38
C GLY A 116 -1.18 -1.48 5.98
N TRP A 117 -2.03 -1.67 4.98
CA TRP A 117 -1.66 -2.03 3.61
C TRP A 117 -2.43 -1.22 2.58
N LEU A 118 -1.75 -0.87 1.48
CA LEU A 118 -2.33 -0.19 0.32
C LEU A 118 -1.83 -0.86 -0.97
N LEU A 119 -2.65 -0.83 -2.02
CA LEU A 119 -2.25 -1.12 -3.39
C LEU A 119 -1.57 0.10 -4.01
N LEU A 120 -0.30 -0.02 -4.32
CA LEU A 120 0.51 0.93 -5.10
C LEU A 120 1.16 0.16 -6.26
N ASP A 121 0.96 0.63 -7.49
CA ASP A 121 1.37 -0.09 -8.71
C ASP A 121 0.89 -1.56 -8.74
N GLN A 122 -0.35 -1.77 -8.30
CA GLN A 122 -1.00 -3.08 -8.17
C GLN A 122 -0.33 -4.05 -7.19
N LYS A 123 0.59 -3.55 -6.37
CA LYS A 123 1.28 -4.31 -5.32
C LYS A 123 0.90 -3.83 -3.93
N ILE A 124 0.74 -4.77 -3.02
CA ILE A 124 0.49 -4.49 -1.61
C ILE A 124 1.76 -3.93 -1.00
N GLN A 125 1.66 -2.69 -0.57
CA GLN A 125 2.72 -1.94 0.09
C GLN A 125 2.25 -1.49 1.47
N MET A 126 3.22 -1.27 2.35
CA MET A 126 2.95 -0.87 3.72
C MET A 126 2.35 0.54 3.75
N ARG A 127 1.28 0.69 4.53
CA ARG A 127 0.72 1.98 4.91
C ARG A 127 1.46 2.46 6.16
N GLY A 128 2.13 3.60 6.08
CA GLY A 128 2.59 4.39 7.21
C GLY A 128 1.46 5.21 7.82
N THR A 129 1.74 5.92 8.91
CA THR A 129 0.76 6.88 9.45
C THR A 129 0.47 7.98 8.43
N GLU A 130 -0.70 8.62 8.51
CA GLU A 130 -1.04 9.71 7.59
C GLU A 130 0.05 10.80 7.58
N ALA A 131 0.52 11.20 8.77
CA ALA A 131 1.60 12.17 8.91
C ALA A 131 2.91 11.70 8.25
N PHE A 132 3.25 10.40 8.39
CA PHE A 132 4.43 9.83 7.74
C PHE A 132 4.29 9.82 6.22
N GLU A 133 3.15 9.38 5.69
CA GLU A 133 2.89 9.30 4.25
C GLU A 133 2.88 10.68 3.60
N ILE A 134 2.27 11.67 4.24
CA ILE A 134 2.29 13.07 3.78
C ILE A 134 3.74 13.57 3.76
N ALA A 135 4.48 13.42 4.86
CA ALA A 135 5.86 13.90 4.95
C ALA A 135 6.78 13.23 3.93
N ALA A 136 6.66 11.91 3.73
CA ALA A 136 7.46 11.17 2.76
C ALA A 136 7.15 11.61 1.32
N LYS A 137 5.86 11.76 0.98
CA LYS A 137 5.43 12.18 -0.36
C LYS A 137 5.81 13.63 -0.67
N GLU A 138 5.59 14.55 0.27
CA GLU A 138 5.99 15.95 0.13
C GLU A 138 7.52 16.06 0.01
N GLY A 139 8.26 15.30 0.81
CA GLY A 139 9.72 15.21 0.73
C GLY A 139 10.20 14.78 -0.66
N GLN A 140 9.68 13.67 -1.19
CA GLN A 140 10.04 13.21 -2.54
C GLN A 140 9.69 14.24 -3.62
N LEU A 141 8.52 14.86 -3.54
CA LEU A 141 8.06 15.86 -4.51
C LEU A 141 8.97 17.09 -4.49
N LEU A 142 9.27 17.63 -3.31
CA LEU A 142 10.13 18.80 -3.13
C LEU A 142 11.56 18.52 -3.62
N LEU A 143 12.12 17.36 -3.29
CA LEU A 143 13.47 16.98 -3.75
C LEU A 143 13.52 16.87 -5.29
N SER A 144 12.49 16.28 -5.90
CA SER A 144 12.38 16.17 -7.35
C SER A 144 12.23 17.54 -8.03
N GLN A 145 11.37 18.41 -7.49
CA GLN A 145 11.14 19.77 -7.99
C GLN A 145 12.37 20.66 -7.90
N GLN A 146 13.18 20.46 -6.86
CA GLN A 146 14.46 21.18 -6.67
C GLN A 146 15.63 20.53 -7.43
N HIS A 147 15.37 19.52 -8.27
CA HIS A 147 16.39 18.78 -9.00
C HIS A 147 17.47 18.13 -8.12
N ARG A 148 17.14 17.82 -6.85
CA ARG A 148 18.02 17.12 -5.90
C ARG A 148 17.91 15.61 -6.08
N THR A 149 18.33 15.14 -7.24
CA THR A 149 18.11 13.76 -7.70
C THR A 149 18.71 12.70 -6.77
N THR A 150 19.92 12.93 -6.23
CA THR A 150 20.56 11.98 -5.29
C THR A 150 19.76 11.87 -3.99
N ALA A 151 19.35 12.98 -3.39
CA ALA A 151 18.54 12.93 -2.17
C ALA A 151 17.17 12.27 -2.42
N ALA A 152 16.55 12.53 -3.58
CA ALA A 152 15.29 11.88 -3.95
C ALA A 152 15.45 10.36 -4.11
N TYR A 153 16.56 9.92 -4.72
CA TYR A 153 16.91 8.51 -4.87
C TYR A 153 17.12 7.83 -3.52
N GLU A 154 17.94 8.41 -2.64
CA GLU A 154 18.18 7.87 -1.30
C GLU A 154 16.88 7.78 -0.48
N LEU A 155 15.98 8.77 -0.59
CA LEU A 155 14.69 8.72 0.10
C LEU A 155 13.80 7.58 -0.45
N HIS A 156 13.89 7.31 -1.75
CA HIS A 156 13.18 6.20 -2.38
C HIS A 156 13.70 4.84 -1.88
N GLU A 157 15.01 4.64 -1.87
CA GLU A 157 15.64 3.40 -1.37
C GLU A 157 15.31 3.17 0.11
N ALA A 158 15.32 4.22 0.93
CA ALA A 158 14.96 4.12 2.35
C ALA A 158 13.53 3.57 2.55
N LEU A 159 12.57 4.05 1.75
CA LEU A 159 11.19 3.58 1.79
C LEU A 159 11.07 2.16 1.23
N GLN A 160 11.82 1.85 0.17
CA GLN A 160 11.86 0.51 -0.40
C GLN A 160 12.38 -0.51 0.63
N ASP A 161 13.44 -0.19 1.36
CA ASP A 161 14.01 -1.03 2.40
C ASP A 161 13.06 -1.27 3.58
N LEU A 162 12.34 -0.23 4.02
CA LEU A 162 11.27 -0.35 5.01
C LEU A 162 10.10 -1.22 4.52
N SER A 163 9.86 -1.24 3.21
CA SER A 163 8.78 -2.00 2.59
C SER A 163 9.11 -3.47 2.36
N ARG A 164 10.39 -3.88 2.41
CA ARG A 164 10.83 -5.27 2.15
C ARG A 164 10.16 -6.28 3.09
N ARG A 165 9.81 -7.45 2.56
CA ARG A 165 9.13 -8.53 3.29
C ARG A 165 9.81 -9.89 3.03
N PRO A 166 9.72 -10.86 3.98
CA PRO A 166 8.94 -10.82 5.22
C PRO A 166 9.51 -9.90 6.31
N GLN A 167 10.81 -9.62 6.28
CA GLN A 167 11.49 -8.72 7.21
C GLN A 167 11.96 -7.45 6.49
N PRO A 168 11.68 -6.26 7.04
CA PRO A 168 12.20 -5.01 6.51
C PRO A 168 13.72 -4.94 6.70
N GLU A 169 14.42 -4.25 5.79
CA GLU A 169 15.85 -3.98 5.92
C GLU A 169 16.04 -2.67 6.69
N ILE A 170 15.91 -2.75 8.02
CA ILE A 170 15.90 -1.56 8.90
C ILE A 170 17.23 -0.80 8.83
N SER A 171 18.35 -1.50 8.66
CA SER A 171 19.67 -0.86 8.68
C SER A 171 19.87 -0.02 7.43
N GLY A 172 19.58 -0.56 6.26
CA GLY A 172 19.60 0.13 4.97
C GLY A 172 18.60 1.26 4.92
N ALA A 173 17.38 1.06 5.42
CA ALA A 173 16.41 2.14 5.56
C ALA A 173 16.95 3.35 6.33
N ILE A 174 17.59 3.12 7.47
CA ILE A 174 18.22 4.18 8.28
C ILE A 174 19.41 4.79 7.52
N GLN A 175 20.24 3.98 6.88
CA GLN A 175 21.40 4.45 6.12
C GLN A 175 20.99 5.39 4.97
N HIS A 176 20.03 4.96 4.15
CA HIS A 176 19.49 5.74 3.04
C HIS A 176 18.75 7.00 3.52
N ALA A 177 18.02 6.93 4.64
CA ALA A 177 17.40 8.12 5.24
C ALA A 177 18.44 9.14 5.73
N MET A 178 19.53 8.68 6.35
CA MET A 178 20.63 9.53 6.79
C MET A 178 21.41 10.12 5.60
N ALA A 179 21.62 9.34 4.54
CA ALA A 179 22.24 9.80 3.30
C ALA A 179 21.39 10.90 2.63
N THR A 180 20.07 10.73 2.59
CA THR A 180 19.12 11.75 2.13
C THR A 180 19.31 13.07 2.89
N LEU A 181 19.33 13.00 4.23
CA LEU A 181 19.50 14.16 5.09
C LEU A 181 20.87 14.83 4.89
N GLU A 182 21.93 14.04 4.75
CA GLU A 182 23.28 14.53 4.47
C GLU A 182 23.35 15.26 3.13
N CYS A 183 22.77 14.70 2.06
CA CYS A 183 22.71 15.34 0.74
C CYS A 183 22.01 16.69 0.82
N VAL A 184 20.84 16.76 1.48
CA VAL A 184 20.09 18.01 1.65
C VAL A 184 20.88 19.03 2.46
N ALA A 185 21.53 18.62 3.54
CA ALA A 185 22.33 19.51 4.38
C ALA A 185 23.53 20.09 3.62
N ARG A 186 24.23 19.26 2.84
CA ARG A 186 25.33 19.68 1.97
C ARG A 186 24.88 20.71 0.94
N ASP A 187 23.74 20.49 0.29
CA ASP A 187 23.19 21.41 -0.71
C ASP A 187 22.82 22.76 -0.11
N VAL A 188 22.21 22.78 1.08
CA VAL A 188 21.79 24.02 1.75
C VAL A 188 23.00 24.82 2.26
N ILE A 189 24.03 24.14 2.77
CA ILE A 189 25.22 24.79 3.34
C ILE A 189 26.27 25.10 2.26
N GLY A 190 26.20 24.45 1.09
CA GLY A 190 27.23 24.54 0.06
C GLY A 190 28.54 23.84 0.47
N SER A 191 28.44 22.75 1.23
CA SER A 191 29.59 22.00 1.77
C SER A 191 29.67 20.58 1.23
N LYS A 192 30.85 19.98 1.29
CA LYS A 192 31.07 18.54 1.04
C LYS A 192 31.23 17.75 2.35
N ASP A 193 31.19 18.42 3.49
CA ASP A 193 31.31 17.80 4.81
C ASP A 193 30.18 16.77 5.03
N THR A 194 30.45 15.71 5.79
CA THR A 194 29.41 14.76 6.22
C THR A 194 28.44 15.41 7.20
N LEU A 195 27.24 14.85 7.36
CA LEU A 195 26.26 15.34 8.31
C LEU A 195 26.83 15.38 9.73
N GLY A 196 27.60 14.37 10.13
CA GLY A 196 28.28 14.34 11.43
C GLY A 196 29.26 15.51 11.61
N GLN A 197 30.04 15.84 10.58
CA GLN A 197 30.94 17.01 10.60
C GLN A 197 30.14 18.32 10.67
N LEU A 198 29.03 18.42 9.94
CA LEU A 198 28.15 19.59 9.97
C LEU A 198 27.51 19.79 11.35
N ILE A 199 27.09 18.72 12.02
CA ILE A 199 26.57 18.75 13.40
C ILE A 199 27.67 19.22 14.36
N GLN A 200 28.87 18.66 14.28
CA GLN A 200 30.00 19.04 15.15
C GLN A 200 30.39 20.52 15.02
N ARG A 201 30.29 21.09 13.81
CA ARG A 201 30.58 22.50 13.55
C ARG A 201 29.47 23.44 14.04
N ASN A 202 28.26 22.92 14.23
CA ASN A 202 27.09 23.70 14.61
C ASN A 202 26.38 23.12 15.84
N PRO A 203 27.08 22.96 16.99
CA PRO A 203 26.54 22.28 18.16
C PRO A 203 25.31 22.98 18.76
N GLY A 204 25.14 24.28 18.52
CA GLY A 204 23.98 25.05 18.98
C GLY A 204 22.69 24.88 18.14
N LEU A 205 22.75 24.19 16.99
CA LEU A 205 21.56 23.93 16.16
C LEU A 205 20.79 22.67 16.57
N PHE A 206 21.38 21.81 17.40
CA PHE A 206 20.78 20.56 17.85
C PHE A 206 20.50 20.63 19.35
N PRO A 207 19.37 20.06 19.84
CA PRO A 207 19.12 19.96 21.27
C PRO A 207 20.29 19.25 21.95
N SER A 208 20.81 19.84 23.03
CA SER A 208 21.72 19.11 23.92
C SER A 208 20.93 17.95 24.54
N LEU A 209 21.37 16.72 24.26
CA LEU A 209 20.89 15.50 24.93
C LEU A 209 21.14 15.58 26.44
#